data_AF-A0A9D4H8V6-F1
#
_entry.id   AF-A0A9D4H8V6-F1
#
_cell.length_a   1.000
_cell.length_b   1.000
_cell.length_c   1.000
_cell.angle_alpha   90.00
_cell.angle_beta   90.00
_cell.angle_gamma   90.00
#
_symmetry.space_group_name_H-M   'P 1'
#
loop_
_entity.id
_entity.type
_entity.pdbx_description
1 polymer ?
#
loop_
_entity_poly.entity_id
_entity_poly.type
_entity_poly.pdbx_seq_one_letter_code
_entity_poly.pdbx_strand_id
1 'polypeptide(L)' 'MKSVPLVKSSQSCDQDVSSQGVITRALCHEVHTFRPFSSETGGATTEVSQKLTFSKELKAHRDSSFYSGMDFL' A
#
# COMPACT_ATOMS: atom_id res chain seq x y z
N MET A 1 -36.05 9.08 10.22
CA MET A 1 -35.07 8.10 10.71
C MET A 1 -33.76 8.32 9.96
N LYS A 2 -32.62 8.51 10.64
CA LYS A 2 -31.30 8.62 9.98
C LYS A 2 -30.68 7.22 9.96
N SER A 3 -30.47 6.65 8.78
CA SER A 3 -29.77 5.36 8.62
C SER A 3 -28.29 5.56 8.98
N VAL A 4 -27.80 4.83 9.97
CA VAL A 4 -26.35 4.76 10.24
C VAL A 4 -25.71 3.95 9.10
N PRO A 5 -24.60 4.37 8.49
CA PRO A 5 -23.95 3.58 7.46
C PRO A 5 -23.53 2.22 8.01
N LEU A 6 -23.90 1.14 7.30
CA LEU A 6 -23.59 -0.26 7.65
C LEU A 6 -22.08 -0.50 7.79
N VAL A 7 -21.29 0.18 6.97
CA VAL A 7 -19.84 0.16 6.99
C VAL A 7 -19.35 1.58 7.14
N LYS A 8 -18.48 1.81 8.12
CA LYS A 8 -17.69 3.04 8.26
C LYS A 8 -16.23 2.70 8.02
N SER A 9 -15.56 3.44 7.16
CA SER A 9 -14.15 3.23 6.88
C SER A 9 -13.36 4.51 7.05
N SER A 10 -12.14 4.39 7.54
CA SER A 10 -11.18 5.49 7.63
C SER A 10 -9.81 4.98 7.23
N GLN A 11 -9.07 5.79 6.49
CA GLN A 11 -7.70 5.53 6.10
C GLN A 11 -6.87 6.78 6.38
N SER A 12 -5.68 6.58 6.95
CA SER A 12 -4.65 7.61 7.11
C SER A 12 -3.34 7.07 6.58
N CYS A 13 -2.59 7.90 5.86
CA CYS A 13 -1.29 7.53 5.32
C CYS A 13 -0.31 8.69 5.51
N ASP A 14 0.79 8.42 6.18
CA ASP A 14 1.94 9.32 6.28
C ASP A 14 3.01 8.85 5.30
N GLN A 15 3.47 9.76 4.44
CA GLN A 15 4.46 9.46 3.40
C GLN A 15 5.61 10.45 3.45
N ASP A 16 6.83 9.92 3.45
CA ASP A 16 8.04 10.71 3.33
C ASP A 16 8.55 10.62 1.90
N VAL A 17 8.52 11.74 1.18
CA VAL A 17 8.98 11.83 -0.21
C VAL A 17 10.35 12.54 -0.24
N SER A 18 11.32 11.93 -0.92
CA SER A 18 12.64 12.53 -1.10
C SER A 18 12.58 13.76 -2.01
N SER A 19 13.65 14.56 -2.01
CA SER A 19 13.78 15.69 -2.93
C SER A 19 13.74 15.29 -4.41
N GLN A 20 14.04 14.02 -4.74
CA GLN A 20 13.93 13.46 -6.08
C GLN A 20 12.53 12.89 -6.40
N GLY A 21 11.56 13.05 -5.51
CA GLY A 21 10.19 12.57 -5.71
C GLY A 21 9.98 11.07 -5.41
N VAL A 22 10.93 10.42 -4.74
CA VAL A 22 10.84 8.99 -4.40
C VAL A 22 10.25 8.82 -3.00
N ILE A 23 9.23 7.97 -2.86
CA ILE A 23 8.69 7.61 -1.54
C ILE A 23 9.75 6.79 -0.78
N THR A 24 10.26 7.36 0.31
CA THR A 24 11.26 6.71 1.17
C THR A 24 10.61 5.93 2.31
N ARG A 25 9.42 6.35 2.74
CA ARG A 25 8.62 5.69 3.76
C ARG A 25 7.15 5.92 3.47
N ALA A 26 6.34 4.89 3.70
CA ALA A 26 4.90 5.04 3.83
C ALA A 26 4.42 4.26 5.05
N LEU A 27 3.59 4.89 5.88
CA LEU A 27 2.88 4.24 6.97
C LEU A 27 1.39 4.49 6.74
N CYS A 28 0.63 3.44 6.48
CA CYS A 28 -0.81 3.53 6.30
C CYS A 28 -1.53 2.75 7.40
N HIS A 29 -2.59 3.35 7.92
CA HIS A 29 -3.50 2.77 8.90
C HIS A 29 -4.92 2.87 8.37
N GLU A 30 -5.56 1.73 8.20
CA GLU A 30 -6.90 1.60 7.66
C GLU A 30 -7.79 0.82 8.62
N VAL A 31 -9.00 1.34 8.85
CA VAL A 31 -9.99 0.76 9.75
C VAL A 31 -11.32 0.67 9.03
N HIS A 32 -11.90 -0.53 9.00
CA HIS A 32 -13.27 -0.76 8.55
C HIS A 32 -14.10 -1.27 9.72
N THR A 33 -15.14 -0.54 10.09
CA THR A 33 -16.11 -0.94 11.10
C THR A 33 -17.43 -1.28 10.41
N PHE A 34 -17.80 -2.56 10.45
CA PHE A 34 -19.11 -3.05 10.04
C PHE A 34 -20.04 -3.14 11.24
N ARG A 35 -21.22 -2.50 11.17
CA ARG A 35 -22.26 -2.52 12.21
C ARG A 35 -23.60 -2.88 11.56
N PRO A 36 -24.00 -4.17 11.58
CA PRO A 36 -25.31 -4.56 11.11
C PRO A 36 -26.38 -3.96 12.03
N PHE A 37 -27.50 -3.54 11.45
CA PHE A 37 -28.61 -3.02 12.24
C PHE A 37 -29.18 -4.13 13.12
N SER A 38 -29.35 -3.85 14.42
CA SER A 38 -30.23 -4.54 15.40
C SER A 38 -29.64 -5.38 16.54
N SER A 39 -28.40 -5.20 17.02
CA SER A 39 -28.08 -5.57 18.41
C SER A 39 -26.94 -4.74 19.01
N GLU A 40 -27.08 -4.36 20.29
CA GLU A 40 -26.07 -3.60 21.06
C GLU A 40 -24.70 -4.29 21.16
N THR A 41 -24.59 -5.54 20.71
CA THR A 41 -23.41 -6.41 20.78
C THR A 41 -22.82 -6.80 19.42
N GLY A 42 -23.39 -6.31 18.31
CA GLY A 42 -23.05 -6.78 16.97
C GLY A 42 -22.19 -5.81 16.14
N GLY A 43 -20.96 -6.23 15.80
CA GLY A 43 -20.12 -5.54 14.82
C GLY A 43 -18.77 -6.22 14.63
N ALA A 44 -18.13 -5.95 13.49
CA ALA A 44 -16.77 -6.40 13.21
C ALA A 44 -15.91 -5.19 12.87
N THR A 45 -14.70 -5.12 13.44
CA THR A 45 -13.70 -4.12 13.05
C THR A 45 -12.52 -4.83 12.44
N THR A 46 -12.16 -4.43 11.23
CA THR A 46 -10.94 -4.84 10.53
C THR A 46 -9.97 -3.67 10.59
N GLU A 47 -8.75 -3.93 11.05
CA GLU A 47 -7.67 -2.95 11.12
C GLU A 47 -6.48 -3.47 10.31
N VAL A 48 -5.95 -2.61 9.43
CA VAL A 48 -4.82 -2.92 8.56
C VAL A 48 -3.75 -1.86 8.76
N SER A 49 -2.56 -2.30 9.12
CA SER A 49 -1.37 -1.46 9.20
C SER A 49 -0.37 -1.87 8.13
N GLN A 50 0.03 -0.93 7.28
CA GLN A 50 1.01 -1.14 6.23
C GLN A 50 2.22 -0.24 6.46
N LYS A 51 3.42 -0.82 6.35
CA LYS A 51 4.68 -0.10 6.47
C LYS A 51 5.57 -0.42 5.27
N LEU A 52 5.91 0.62 4.52
CA LEU A 52 6.88 0.59 3.45
C LEU A 52 8.12 1.38 3.87
N THR A 53 9.29 0.83 3.61
CA THR A 53 10.57 1.54 3.78
C THR A 53 11.46 1.25 2.60
N PHE A 54 11.87 2.31 1.91
CA PHE A 54 12.83 2.22 0.83
C PHE A 54 14.18 1.76 1.38
N SER A 55 14.75 0.70 0.78
CA SER A 55 16.02 0.14 1.23
C SER A 55 17.18 0.61 0.35
N LYS A 56 17.16 0.22 -0.94
CA LYS A 56 18.20 0.59 -1.90
C LYS A 56 17.69 0.46 -3.32
N GLU A 57 18.23 1.28 -4.20
CA GLU A 57 18.13 1.10 -5.64
C GLU A 57 19.30 0.23 -6.11
N LEU A 58 19.01 -0.81 -6.87
CA LEU A 58 20.03 -1.61 -7.54
C LEU A 58 20.12 -1.18 -9.00
N LYS A 59 21.30 -0.78 -9.45
CA LYS A 59 21.55 -0.55 -10.87
C LYS A 59 21.50 -1.90 -11.58
N ALA A 60 20.55 -2.08 -12.49
CA ALA A 60 20.57 -3.22 -13.39
C ALA A 60 21.83 -3.13 -14.26
N HIS A 61 22.74 -4.10 -14.12
CA HIS A 61 23.90 -4.21 -14.99
C HIS A 61 23.39 -4.72 -16.35
N ARG A 62 23.16 -3.82 -17.30
CA ARG A 62 22.95 -4.20 -18.71
C ARG A 62 24.29 -4.69 -19.24
N ASP A 63 24.51 -6.00 -19.19
CA ASP A 63 25.64 -6.60 -19.89
C ASP A 63 25.30 -6.64 -21.39
N SER A 64 25.79 -5.63 -22.12
CA SER A 64 25.61 -5.49 -23.56
C SER A 64 26.46 -6.47 -24.37
N SER A 65 27.26 -7.33 -23.73
CA SER A 65 28.14 -8.28 -24.41
C SER A 65 27.44 -9.55 -24.93
N PHE A 66 26.20 -9.83 -24.51
CA PHE A 66 25.51 -11.08 -24.88
C PHE A 66 24.87 -11.07 -26.29
N TYR A 67 24.65 -9.89 -26.89
CA TYR A 67 23.98 -9.78 -28.21
C TYR A 67 24.94 -9.69 -29.41
N SER A 68 26.26 -9.60 -29.20
CA SER A 68 27.23 -9.48 -30.30
C SER A 68 27.68 -10.81 -30.90
N GLY A 69 27.19 -11.95 -30.39
CA GLY A 69 27.65 -13.29 -30.78
C GLY A 69 26.60 -14.16 -31.50
N MET A 70 25.42 -13.64 -31.82
CA MET A 70 24.46 -14.35 -32.68
C MET A 70 24.63 -13.87 -34.13
N ASP A 71 25.70 -14.33 -34.77
CA ASP A 71 25.75 -14.35 -36.23
C ASP A 71 24.63 -15.28 -36.71
N PHE A 72 23.62 -14.69 -37.36
CA PHE A 72 22.63 -15.44 -38.14
C PHE A 72 23.35 -16.13 -39.30
N LEU A 73 23.17 -17.45 -39.39
CA LEU A 73 23.54 -18.28 -40.54
C LEU A 73 23.08 -17.66 -41.87
#